data_AF-A0A935UDS2-F1
#
_entry.id   AF-A0A935UDS2-F1
#
_cell.length_a   1.000
_cell.length_b   1.000
_cell.length_c   1.000
_cell.angle_alpha   90.00
_cell.angle_beta   90.00
_cell.angle_gamma   90.00
#
_symmetry.space_group_name_H-M   'P 1'
#
loop_
_entity.id
_entity.type
_entity.pdbx_description
1 polymer ?
#
loop_
_entity_poly.entity_id
_entity_poly.type
_entity_poly.pdbx_seq_one_letter_code
_entity_poly.pdbx_strand_id
1 'polypeptide(L)'
;MPASRREVLGLALRALGWLPLTLAAWYFASAALAWVPAKLAAPALGLAGVEVRSVTLADGVAAFGARLVPPYRPGIAQVESVAVDVDVKTRTFTFGIALFVALTLATGRPWRARAVAIGAAVTIALPAWSIAFDALRQLASVAALGPVLAWPPAVREGIAFGYQLGSLLLPTLAPVIAWIALNPRLTRGRA
;
A
#
# COMPACT_ATOMS: atom_id res chain seq x y z
N MET A 1 12.79 29.16 -14.80
CA MET A 1 11.37 29.35 -15.21
C MET A 1 10.56 28.11 -14.81
N PRO A 2 9.35 28.21 -14.23
CA PRO A 2 8.49 27.04 -14.02
C PRO A 2 8.19 26.37 -15.37
N ALA A 3 8.05 25.04 -15.39
CA ALA A 3 7.70 24.30 -16.61
C ALA A 3 6.46 24.91 -17.27
N SER A 4 6.47 25.07 -18.59
CA SER A 4 5.34 25.67 -19.28
C SER A 4 4.13 24.73 -19.20
N ARG A 5 2.91 25.28 -19.13
CA ARG A 5 1.67 24.49 -19.09
C ARG A 5 1.61 23.42 -20.20
N ARG A 6 2.19 23.72 -21.37
CA ARG A 6 2.28 22.80 -22.52
C ARG A 6 3.20 21.60 -22.25
N GLU A 7 4.30 21.78 -21.53
CA GLU A 7 5.22 20.70 -21.18
C GLU A 7 4.58 19.75 -20.17
N VAL A 8 3.89 20.29 -19.17
CA VAL A 8 3.16 19.49 -18.16
C VAL A 8 2.04 18.70 -18.84
N LEU A 9 1.25 19.33 -19.70
CA LEU A 9 0.21 18.65 -20.48
C LEU A 9 0.79 17.59 -21.41
N GLY A 10 1.92 17.88 -22.08
CA GLY A 10 2.61 16.92 -22.94
C GLY A 10 3.10 15.69 -22.17
N LEU A 11 3.65 15.89 -20.96
CA LEU A 11 4.04 14.79 -20.07
C LEU A 11 2.82 13.97 -19.64
N ALA A 12 1.75 14.63 -19.21
CA ALA A 12 0.53 13.97 -18.76
C ALA A 12 -0.10 13.12 -19.87
N LEU A 13 -0.18 13.64 -21.09
CA LEU A 13 -0.71 12.91 -22.25
C LEU A 13 0.16 11.71 -22.62
N ARG A 14 1.49 11.85 -22.59
CA ARG A 14 2.41 10.73 -22.82
C ARG A 14 2.28 9.67 -21.73
N ALA A 15 2.19 10.07 -20.46
CA ALA A 15 1.97 9.16 -19.34
C ALA A 15 0.64 8.41 -19.49
N LEU A 16 -0.42 9.11 -19.89
CA LEU A 16 -1.72 8.52 -20.18
C LEU A 16 -1.63 7.50 -21.32
N GLY A 17 -0.84 7.77 -22.35
CA GLY A 17 -0.57 6.82 -23.43
C GLY A 17 0.19 5.56 -22.99
N TRP A 18 1.14 5.70 -22.06
CA TRP A 18 1.87 4.56 -21.49
C TRP A 18 1.07 3.77 -20.46
N LEU A 19 0.08 4.39 -19.82
CA LEU A 19 -0.65 3.82 -18.69
C LEU A 19 -1.28 2.45 -19.01
N PRO A 20 -2.00 2.23 -20.14
CA PRO A 20 -2.58 0.92 -20.46
C PRO A 20 -1.53 -0.19 -20.56
N LEU A 21 -0.38 0.08 -21.18
CA LEU A 21 0.70 -0.89 -21.33
C LEU A 21 1.32 -1.25 -19.98
N THR A 22 1.58 -0.24 -19.15
CA THR A 22 2.17 -0.46 -17.82
C THR A 22 1.20 -1.15 -16.86
N LEU A 23 -0.11 -0.86 -16.94
CA LEU A 23 -1.14 -1.55 -16.18
C LEU A 23 -1.28 -3.01 -16.62
N ALA A 24 -1.22 -3.29 -17.93
CA ALA A 24 -1.23 -4.66 -18.44
C ALA A 24 0.00 -5.44 -17.92
N ALA A 25 1.20 -4.87 -18.03
CA ALA A 25 2.41 -5.49 -17.50
C ALA A 25 2.33 -5.72 -15.99
N TRP A 26 1.82 -4.73 -15.24
CA TRP A 26 1.59 -4.86 -13.80
C TRP A 26 0.57 -5.94 -13.48
N TYR A 27 -0.54 -6.06 -14.23
CA TYR A 27 -1.59 -7.04 -13.94
C TYR A 27 -1.01 -8.46 -13.86
N PHE A 28 -0.17 -8.83 -14.82
CA PHE A 28 0.52 -10.13 -14.85
C PHE A 28 1.62 -10.24 -13.77
N ALA A 29 2.33 -9.15 -13.47
CA ALA A 29 3.38 -9.14 -12.43
C ALA A 29 2.84 -8.96 -11.00
N SER A 30 1.56 -8.62 -10.84
CA SER A 30 0.98 -8.11 -9.59
C SER A 30 1.09 -9.09 -8.44
N ALA A 31 0.92 -10.40 -8.71
CA ALA A 31 1.08 -11.44 -7.71
C ALA A 31 2.51 -11.47 -7.15
N ALA A 32 3.53 -11.40 -8.01
CA ALA A 32 4.93 -11.37 -7.55
C ALA A 32 5.24 -10.06 -6.80
N LEU A 33 4.78 -8.93 -7.33
CA LEU A 33 5.02 -7.61 -6.73
C LEU A 33 4.33 -7.43 -5.38
N ALA A 34 3.23 -8.13 -5.13
CA ALA A 34 2.50 -8.08 -3.86
C ALA A 34 3.20 -8.83 -2.71
N TRP A 35 4.18 -9.69 -3.01
CA TRP A 35 4.87 -10.47 -1.99
C TRP A 35 5.59 -9.61 -0.95
N VAL A 36 6.30 -8.58 -1.41
CA VAL A 36 7.03 -7.64 -0.54
C VAL A 36 6.08 -6.88 0.38
N PRO A 37 5.07 -6.13 -0.11
CA PRO A 37 4.18 -5.38 0.77
C PRO A 37 3.34 -6.29 1.68
N ALA A 38 2.94 -7.49 1.24
CA ALA A 38 2.22 -8.43 2.11
C ALA A 38 3.06 -8.85 3.33
N LYS A 39 4.35 -9.13 3.14
CA LYS A 39 5.27 -9.44 4.25
C LYS A 39 5.54 -8.24 5.14
N LEU A 40 5.67 -7.05 4.55
CA LEU A 40 5.87 -5.81 5.31
C LEU A 40 4.62 -5.38 6.09
N ALA A 41 3.43 -5.86 5.73
CA ALA A 41 2.20 -5.60 6.47
C ALA A 41 2.13 -6.38 7.80
N ALA A 42 2.72 -7.57 7.87
CA ALA A 42 2.69 -8.44 9.05
C ALA A 42 3.18 -7.77 10.36
N PRO A 43 4.34 -7.07 10.40
CA PRO A 43 4.78 -6.38 11.62
C PRO A 43 3.82 -5.25 12.04
N ALA A 44 3.19 -4.56 11.08
CA ALA A 44 2.22 -3.51 11.40
C ALA A 44 0.95 -4.09 12.05
N LEU A 45 0.53 -5.29 11.64
CA LEU A 45 -0.55 -6.04 12.30
C LEU A 45 -0.18 -6.43 13.74
N GLY A 46 1.08 -6.82 13.96
CA GLY A 46 1.60 -7.14 15.30
C GLY A 46 1.44 -5.98 16.30
N LEU A 47 1.63 -4.73 15.86
CA LEU A 47 1.44 -3.53 16.69
C LEU A 47 0.00 -3.34 17.18
N ALA A 48 -0.98 -3.96 16.50
CA ALA A 48 -2.39 -3.91 16.87
C ALA A 48 -2.86 -5.12 17.70
N GLY A 49 -1.94 -5.98 18.14
CA GLY A 49 -2.25 -7.22 18.87
C GLY A 49 -2.63 -8.41 17.98
N VAL A 50 -2.32 -8.32 16.68
CA VAL A 50 -2.55 -9.39 15.69
C VAL A 50 -1.24 -10.09 15.39
N GLU A 51 -0.99 -11.23 16.03
CA GLU A 51 0.21 -12.01 15.80
C GLU A 51 0.09 -12.85 14.53
N VAL A 52 0.67 -12.37 13.44
CA VAL A 52 0.69 -13.09 12.17
C VAL A 52 1.62 -14.30 12.26
N ARG A 53 1.10 -15.49 11.99
CA ARG A 53 1.83 -16.77 12.00
C ARG A 53 2.19 -17.22 10.59
N SER A 54 1.35 -16.93 9.62
CA SER A 54 1.58 -17.25 8.22
C SER A 54 1.10 -16.11 7.33
N VAL A 55 1.80 -15.94 6.21
CA VAL A 55 1.38 -15.07 5.10
C VAL A 55 1.48 -15.90 3.84
N THR A 56 0.33 -16.23 3.26
CA THR A 56 0.25 -16.91 1.97
C THR A 56 -0.28 -15.94 0.92
N LEU A 57 0.22 -16.08 -0.31
CA LEU A 57 -0.15 -15.20 -1.41
C LEU A 57 -0.59 -16.09 -2.58
N ALA A 58 -1.87 -16.00 -2.93
CA ALA A 58 -2.45 -16.74 -4.04
C ALA A 58 -3.36 -15.80 -4.84
N ASP A 59 -3.22 -15.79 -6.17
CA ASP A 59 -4.11 -15.07 -7.09
C ASP A 59 -4.32 -13.57 -6.81
N GLY A 60 -3.34 -12.91 -6.18
CA GLY A 60 -3.44 -11.49 -5.80
C GLY A 60 -4.24 -11.25 -4.52
N VAL A 61 -4.40 -12.28 -3.70
CA VAL A 61 -4.93 -12.23 -2.34
C VAL A 61 -3.82 -12.63 -1.37
N ALA A 62 -3.58 -11.79 -0.36
CA ALA A 62 -2.73 -12.11 0.77
C ALA A 62 -3.62 -12.63 1.91
N ALA A 63 -3.45 -13.89 2.24
CA ALA A 63 -4.12 -14.54 3.36
C ALA A 63 -3.20 -14.53 4.58
N PHE A 64 -3.68 -13.95 5.67
CA PHE A 64 -2.97 -13.81 6.93
C PHE A 64 -3.58 -14.78 7.93
N GLY A 65 -2.87 -15.87 8.22
CA GLY A 65 -3.19 -16.72 9.36
C GLY A 65 -2.58 -16.11 10.62
N ALA A 66 -3.43 -15.67 11.54
CA ALA A 66 -3.02 -14.90 12.70
C ALA A 66 -3.66 -15.40 14.01
N ARG A 67 -3.07 -15.00 15.12
CA ARG A 67 -3.61 -15.18 16.47
C ARG A 67 -3.86 -13.82 17.08
N LEU A 68 -5.05 -13.62 17.62
CA LEU A 68 -5.40 -12.42 18.36
C LEU A 68 -5.00 -12.59 19.82
N VAL A 69 -4.20 -11.66 20.33
CA VAL A 69 -3.77 -11.64 21.73
C VAL A 69 -4.59 -10.59 22.47
N PRO A 70 -5.51 -10.98 23.36
CA PRO A 70 -6.33 -10.03 24.09
C PRO A 70 -5.47 -9.21 25.07
N PRO A 71 -5.78 -7.91 25.26
CA PRO A 71 -5.04 -7.07 26.19
C PRO A 71 -5.28 -7.53 27.63
N TYR A 72 -4.22 -7.49 28.45
CA TYR A 72 -4.34 -7.78 29.88
C TYR A 72 -5.22 -6.75 30.58
N ARG A 73 -6.22 -7.21 31.33
CA ARG A 73 -7.13 -6.38 32.12
C ARG A 73 -7.15 -6.86 33.57
N PRO A 74 -6.61 -6.07 34.52
CA PRO A 74 -6.63 -6.43 35.94
C PRO A 74 -8.06 -6.66 36.43
N GLY A 75 -8.29 -7.74 37.17
CA GLY A 75 -9.59 -8.04 37.78
C GLY A 75 -10.66 -8.63 36.84
N ILE A 76 -10.31 -8.93 35.58
CA ILE A 76 -11.20 -9.63 34.63
C ILE A 76 -10.55 -10.96 34.25
N ALA A 77 -11.34 -12.03 34.13
CA ALA A 77 -10.87 -13.31 33.63
C ALA A 77 -10.22 -13.12 32.24
N GLN A 78 -9.03 -13.68 32.04
CA GLN A 78 -8.29 -13.53 30.81
C GLN A 78 -9.05 -14.20 29.66
N VAL A 79 -9.37 -13.43 28.63
CA VAL A 79 -9.95 -13.97 27.39
C VAL A 79 -8.88 -14.82 26.70
N GLU A 80 -9.27 -15.99 26.17
CA GLU A 80 -8.32 -16.84 25.44
C GLU A 80 -7.97 -16.25 24.06
N SER A 81 -6.78 -16.56 23.56
CA SER A 81 -6.35 -16.14 22.23
C SER A 81 -7.12 -16.87 21.15
N VAL A 82 -7.58 -16.15 20.12
CA VAL A 82 -8.37 -16.72 19.02
C VAL A 82 -7.57 -16.74 17.73
N ALA A 83 -7.58 -17.87 17.02
CA ALA A 83 -7.01 -17.97 15.68
C ALA A 83 -7.97 -17.36 14.65
N VAL A 84 -7.45 -16.54 13.74
CA VAL A 84 -8.22 -15.85 12.71
C VAL A 84 -7.46 -15.87 11.40
N ASP A 85 -8.21 -15.98 10.30
CA ASP A 85 -7.70 -15.84 8.95
C ASP A 85 -8.29 -14.58 8.32
N VAL A 86 -7.45 -13.80 7.64
CA VAL A 86 -7.85 -12.53 7.00
C VAL A 86 -7.32 -12.48 5.58
N ASP A 87 -8.23 -12.24 4.63
CA ASP A 87 -7.91 -12.24 3.20
C ASP A 87 -7.95 -10.82 2.63
N VAL A 88 -6.82 -10.35 2.12
CA VAL A 88 -6.67 -9.00 1.56
C VAL A 88 -6.38 -9.05 0.07
N LYS A 89 -7.23 -8.39 -0.74
CA LYS A 89 -7.02 -8.26 -2.19
C LYS A 89 -5.91 -7.26 -2.50
N THR A 90 -4.69 -7.76 -2.72
CA THR A 90 -3.48 -6.93 -2.85
C THR A 90 -3.44 -6.11 -4.14
N ARG A 91 -4.07 -6.58 -5.22
CA ARG A 91 -4.12 -5.86 -6.51
C ARG A 91 -4.76 -4.48 -6.40
N THR A 92 -5.66 -4.27 -5.43
CA THR A 92 -6.30 -2.97 -5.20
C THR A 92 -5.29 -1.91 -4.71
N PHE A 93 -4.14 -2.32 -4.18
CA PHE A 93 -3.17 -1.39 -3.56
C PHE A 93 -1.85 -1.28 -4.32
N THR A 94 -1.49 -2.28 -5.13
CA THR A 94 -0.16 -2.35 -5.76
C THR A 94 -0.08 -1.68 -7.15
N PHE A 95 -1.20 -1.25 -7.74
CA PHE A 95 -1.21 -0.67 -9.09
C PHE A 95 -0.41 0.63 -9.22
N GLY A 96 -0.07 1.30 -8.11
CA GLY A 96 0.71 2.53 -8.11
C GLY A 96 2.07 2.41 -8.79
N ILE A 97 2.68 1.22 -8.79
CA ILE A 97 3.93 0.95 -9.53
C ILE A 97 3.76 1.14 -11.04
N ALA A 98 2.61 0.76 -11.61
CA ALA A 98 2.33 0.95 -13.03
C ALA A 98 2.30 2.45 -13.36
N LEU A 99 1.64 3.24 -12.52
CA LEU A 99 1.59 4.70 -12.68
C LEU A 99 2.99 5.34 -12.58
N PHE A 100 3.81 4.92 -11.62
CA PHE A 100 5.20 5.39 -11.50
C PHE A 100 6.04 5.05 -12.74
N VAL A 101 5.90 3.83 -13.26
CA VAL A 101 6.59 3.39 -14.48
C VAL A 101 6.10 4.20 -15.68
N ALA A 102 4.79 4.41 -15.84
CA ALA A 102 4.23 5.21 -16.93
C ALA A 102 4.78 6.64 -16.93
N LEU A 103 4.85 7.28 -15.76
CA LEU A 103 5.47 8.59 -15.60
C LEU A 103 6.96 8.57 -15.98
N THR A 104 7.70 7.56 -15.54
CA THR A 104 9.13 7.39 -15.86
C THR A 104 9.38 7.15 -17.35
N LEU A 105 8.50 6.44 -18.04
CA LEU A 105 8.59 6.25 -19.49
C LEU A 105 8.24 7.55 -20.23
N ALA A 106 7.23 8.28 -19.77
CA ALA A 106 6.75 9.52 -20.37
C ALA A 106 7.78 10.66 -20.35
N THR A 107 8.74 10.65 -19.42
CA THR A 107 9.81 11.66 -19.38
C THR A 107 10.80 11.56 -20.52
N GLY A 108 10.88 10.39 -21.18
CA GLY A 108 11.94 10.09 -22.12
C GLY A 108 13.29 9.84 -21.43
N ARG A 109 14.26 9.37 -22.22
CA ARG A 109 15.65 9.10 -21.79
C ARG A 109 16.48 10.39 -21.74
N PRO A 110 17.55 10.46 -20.93
CA PRO A 110 18.12 9.39 -20.11
C PRO A 110 17.43 9.23 -18.75
N TRP A 111 17.19 8.00 -18.33
CA TRP A 111 16.68 7.70 -16.99
C TRP A 111 17.79 7.72 -15.95
N ARG A 112 17.51 8.28 -14.79
CA ARG A 112 18.39 8.20 -13.63
C ARG A 112 18.14 6.87 -12.91
N ALA A 113 18.94 5.85 -13.19
CA ALA A 113 18.73 4.49 -12.65
C ALA A 113 18.49 4.46 -11.13
N ARG A 114 19.29 5.23 -10.36
CA ARG A 114 19.09 5.37 -8.90
C ARG A 114 17.72 5.94 -8.53
N ALA A 115 17.24 6.93 -9.27
CA ALA A 115 15.92 7.54 -9.03
C ALA A 115 14.80 6.53 -9.34
N VAL A 116 14.89 5.83 -10.46
CA VAL A 116 13.92 4.79 -10.82
C VAL A 116 13.88 3.68 -9.77
N ALA A 117 15.05 3.21 -9.32
CA ALA A 117 15.15 2.17 -8.30
C ALA A 117 14.51 2.60 -6.96
N ILE A 118 14.79 3.83 -6.50
CA ILE A 118 14.20 4.37 -5.27
C ILE A 118 12.69 4.50 -5.41
N GLY A 119 12.20 5.07 -6.50
CA GLY A 119 10.75 5.26 -6.69
C GLY A 119 10.00 3.93 -6.84
N ALA A 120 10.60 2.94 -7.50
CA ALA A 120 10.07 1.58 -7.56
C ALA A 120 10.04 0.94 -6.17
N ALA A 121 11.12 1.04 -5.39
CA ALA A 121 11.15 0.49 -4.03
C ALA A 121 10.08 1.13 -3.13
N VAL A 122 9.92 2.45 -3.17
CA VAL A 122 8.89 3.18 -2.42
C VAL A 122 7.49 2.72 -2.82
N THR A 123 7.20 2.64 -4.11
CA THR A 123 5.87 2.24 -4.61
C THR A 123 5.54 0.78 -4.40
N ILE A 124 6.55 -0.10 -4.27
CA ILE A 124 6.36 -1.50 -3.87
C ILE A 124 6.14 -1.65 -2.36
N ALA A 125 6.80 -0.83 -1.53
CA ALA A 125 6.71 -0.93 -0.07
C ALA A 125 5.45 -0.27 0.51
N LEU A 126 5.04 0.88 -0.02
CA LEU A 126 3.90 1.65 0.50
C LEU A 126 2.57 0.87 0.59
N PRO A 127 2.23 -0.03 -0.35
CA PRO A 127 1.02 -0.86 -0.23
C PRO A 127 0.95 -1.71 1.03
N ALA A 128 2.06 -1.94 1.75
CA ALA A 128 2.07 -2.62 3.03
C ALA A 128 1.17 -1.93 4.07
N TRP A 129 1.14 -0.58 4.07
CA TRP A 129 0.23 0.19 4.89
C TRP A 129 -1.22 -0.13 4.55
N SER A 130 -1.59 -0.04 3.27
CA SER A 130 -2.96 -0.28 2.81
C SER A 130 -3.43 -1.70 3.11
N ILE A 131 -2.55 -2.69 2.92
CA ILE A 131 -2.82 -4.10 3.21
C ILE A 131 -3.05 -4.32 4.71
N ALA A 132 -2.19 -3.75 5.58
CA ALA A 132 -2.34 -3.87 7.01
C ALA A 132 -3.66 -3.25 7.50
N PHE A 133 -3.98 -2.03 7.06
CA PHE A 133 -5.19 -1.35 7.49
C PHE A 133 -6.48 -1.97 6.93
N ASP A 134 -6.44 -2.58 5.73
CA ASP A 134 -7.58 -3.37 5.24
C ASP A 134 -7.79 -4.62 6.11
N ALA A 135 -6.73 -5.36 6.46
CA ALA A 135 -6.84 -6.51 7.36
C ALA A 135 -7.38 -6.11 8.75
N LEU A 136 -6.87 -5.03 9.35
CA LEU A 136 -7.38 -4.51 10.63
C LEU A 136 -8.84 -4.09 10.54
N ARG A 137 -9.25 -3.45 9.44
CA ARG A 137 -10.65 -3.08 9.20
C ARG A 137 -11.55 -4.31 9.12
N GLN A 138 -11.11 -5.36 8.43
CA GLN A 138 -11.86 -6.61 8.33
C GLN A 138 -12.05 -7.25 9.71
N LEU A 139 -10.99 -7.33 10.52
CA LEU A 139 -11.07 -7.83 11.90
C LEU A 139 -12.02 -6.98 12.77
N ALA A 140 -11.95 -5.65 12.67
CA ALA A 140 -12.84 -4.74 13.38
C ALA A 140 -14.33 -4.93 13.03
N SER A 141 -14.61 -5.43 11.81
CA SER A 141 -15.98 -5.63 11.32
C SER A 141 -16.63 -6.92 11.82
N VAL A 142 -15.85 -7.86 12.37
CA VAL A 142 -16.37 -9.11 12.93
C VAL A 142 -16.81 -8.90 14.38
N ALA A 143 -18.12 -8.79 14.61
CA ALA A 143 -18.67 -8.49 15.94
C ALA A 143 -18.20 -9.46 17.04
N ALA A 144 -18.06 -10.76 16.72
CA ALA A 144 -17.59 -11.79 17.65
C ALA A 144 -16.16 -11.56 18.16
N LEU A 145 -15.32 -10.83 17.41
CA LEU A 145 -13.94 -10.51 17.81
C LEU A 145 -13.86 -9.29 18.72
N GLY A 146 -14.96 -8.54 18.90
CA GLY A 146 -15.00 -7.31 19.70
C GLY A 146 -14.45 -7.45 21.11
N PRO A 147 -14.83 -8.48 21.89
CA PRO A 147 -14.30 -8.71 23.23
C PRO A 147 -12.80 -9.06 23.26
N VAL A 148 -12.32 -9.79 22.24
CA VAL A 148 -10.92 -10.24 22.14
C VAL A 148 -10.02 -9.07 21.73
N LEU A 149 -10.39 -8.35 20.68
CA LEU A 149 -9.64 -7.18 20.18
C LEU A 149 -9.66 -6.04 21.18
N ALA A 150 -10.83 -5.83 21.81
CA ALA A 150 -10.98 -4.87 22.89
C ALA A 150 -10.56 -3.43 22.53
N TRP A 151 -10.49 -3.11 21.23
CA TRP A 151 -10.01 -1.83 20.73
C TRP A 151 -10.95 -0.68 21.12
N PRO A 152 -10.43 0.39 21.76
CA PRO A 152 -11.22 1.56 22.12
C PRO A 152 -11.67 2.33 20.87
N PRO A 153 -12.69 3.21 20.98
CA PRO A 153 -13.22 3.96 19.84
C PRO A 153 -12.15 4.67 19.01
N ALA A 154 -11.21 5.36 19.67
CA ALA A 154 -10.12 6.07 18.99
C ALA A 154 -9.24 5.17 18.12
N VAL A 155 -8.99 3.92 18.54
CA VAL A 155 -8.22 2.95 17.74
C VAL A 155 -9.02 2.50 16.51
N ARG A 156 -10.33 2.27 16.66
CA ARG A 156 -11.21 1.89 15.54
C ARG A 156 -11.32 3.01 14.51
N GLU A 157 -11.45 4.25 14.96
CA GLU A 157 -11.44 5.44 14.10
C GLU A 157 -10.09 5.59 13.39
N GLY A 158 -8.98 5.40 14.12
CA GLY A 158 -7.63 5.39 13.53
C GLY A 158 -7.46 4.32 12.45
N ILE A 159 -8.00 3.11 12.66
CA ILE A 159 -8.02 2.04 11.65
C ILE A 159 -8.84 2.46 10.43
N ALA A 160 -10.04 3.00 10.63
CA ALA A 160 -10.89 3.47 9.53
C ALA A 160 -10.21 4.58 8.72
N PHE A 161 -9.59 5.55 9.38
CA PHE A 161 -8.83 6.63 8.74
C PHE A 161 -7.62 6.08 7.98
N GLY A 162 -6.82 5.22 8.61
CA GLY A 162 -5.65 4.60 7.98
C GLY A 162 -6.01 3.78 6.74
N TYR A 163 -7.16 3.11 6.76
CA TYR A 163 -7.73 2.42 5.60
C TYR A 163 -8.14 3.40 4.49
N GLN A 164 -8.83 4.50 4.81
CA GLN A 164 -9.23 5.51 3.82
C GLN A 164 -8.01 6.15 3.14
N LEU A 165 -7.01 6.53 3.95
CA LEU A 165 -5.73 7.05 3.46
C LEU A 165 -5.00 6.03 2.58
N GLY A 166 -4.90 4.78 3.06
CA GLY A 166 -4.19 3.71 2.37
C GLY A 166 -4.86 3.22 1.10
N SER A 167 -6.19 3.20 1.03
CA SER A 167 -6.92 2.70 -0.14
C SER A 167 -7.09 3.75 -1.23
N LEU A 168 -7.24 5.03 -0.87
CA LEU A 168 -7.54 6.09 -1.83
C LEU A 168 -6.30 6.88 -2.24
N LEU A 169 -5.47 7.29 -1.27
CA LEU A 169 -4.42 8.29 -1.53
C LEU A 169 -3.09 7.62 -1.86
N LEU A 170 -2.66 6.60 -1.12
CA LEU A 170 -1.35 5.98 -1.35
C LEU A 170 -1.18 5.36 -2.75
N PRO A 171 -2.14 4.58 -3.31
CA PRO A 171 -1.94 3.91 -4.59
C PRO A 171 -1.90 4.89 -5.77
N THR A 172 -2.52 6.07 -5.61
CA THR A 172 -2.69 7.05 -6.70
C THR A 172 -1.71 8.22 -6.58
N LEU A 173 -1.59 8.85 -5.41
CA LEU A 173 -0.78 10.05 -5.22
C LEU A 173 0.68 9.73 -4.91
N ALA A 174 0.96 8.71 -4.11
CA ALA A 174 2.33 8.40 -3.73
C ALA A 174 3.27 8.12 -4.91
N PRO A 175 2.89 7.35 -5.96
CA PRO A 175 3.76 7.19 -7.13
C PRO A 175 4.03 8.50 -7.87
N VAL A 176 3.04 9.40 -7.94
CA VAL A 176 3.17 10.71 -8.58
C VAL A 176 4.12 11.60 -7.77
N ILE A 177 3.92 11.69 -6.46
CA ILE A 177 4.77 12.46 -5.54
C ILE A 177 6.20 11.93 -5.56
N ALA A 178 6.38 10.61 -5.47
CA ALA A 178 7.69 9.98 -5.55
C ALA A 178 8.37 10.32 -6.86
N TRP A 179 7.66 10.21 -7.98
CA TRP A 179 8.20 10.56 -9.30
C TRP A 179 8.62 12.04 -9.38
N ILE A 180 7.78 12.98 -8.90
CA ILE A 180 8.06 14.42 -8.86
C ILE A 180 9.31 14.71 -8.02
N ALA A 181 9.39 14.16 -6.80
CA ALA A 181 10.50 14.36 -5.88
C ALA A 181 11.84 13.85 -6.46
N LEU A 182 11.77 12.76 -7.22
CA LEU A 182 12.94 12.12 -7.83
C LEU A 182 13.36 12.76 -9.17
N ASN A 183 12.50 13.59 -9.77
CA ASN A 183 12.76 14.30 -11.02
C ASN A 183 12.67 15.84 -10.88
N PRO A 184 13.46 16.45 -9.97
CA PRO A 184 13.32 17.87 -9.63
C PRO A 184 13.72 18.83 -10.77
N ARG A 185 14.46 18.36 -11.79
CA ARG A 185 14.85 19.19 -12.94
C ARG A 185 13.68 19.50 -13.89
N LEU A 186 12.63 18.68 -13.86
CA LEU A 186 11.40 18.93 -14.62
C LEU A 186 10.47 19.89 -13.85
N THR A 187 10.65 20.05 -12.54
CA THR A 187 9.88 20.99 -11.71
C THR A 187 10.59 22.32 -11.50
N ARG A 188 11.93 22.31 -11.41
CA ARG A 188 12.79 23.49 -11.41
C ARG A 188 13.34 23.66 -12.83
N GLY A 189 12.67 24.46 -13.65
CA GLY A 189 13.09 24.62 -15.04
C GLY A 189 14.53 25.11 -15.14
N ARG A 190 15.21 24.62 -16.18
CA ARG A 190 16.63 24.77 -16.50
C ARG A 190 17.23 26.06 -15.90
N ALA A 191 18.15 25.87 -14.95
CA ALA A 191 19.23 26.82 -14.69
C ALA A 191 20.35 26.53 -15.69
#